data_AF-A0A1J8P1P0-F1
#
_entry.id   AF-A0A1J8P1P0-F1
#
_cell.length_a   1.000
_cell.length_b   1.000
_cell.length_c   1.000
_cell.angle_alpha   90.00
_cell.angle_beta   90.00
_cell.angle_gamma   90.00
#
_symmetry.space_group_name_H-M   'P 1'
#
loop_
_entity.id
_entity.type
_entity.pdbx_description
1 polymer ?
#
loop_
_entity_poly.entity_id
_entity_poly.type
_entity_poly.pdbx_seq_one_letter_code
_entity_poly.pdbx_strand_id
1 'polypeptide(L)'
;ESGYSVSSAGDVNGDGLDDLIVGAYQADPDNKSDAGKSYVVFGKVDKNAVNLSALGTGGFVINGESAGDNSGISVSSAGDVNGDGLDDLIVGAYQADPDNKSNAGKSYVVFGKTNGSAVD
;
A
#
# COMPACT_ATOMS: atom_id res chain seq x y z
N GLU A 1 9.65 8.26 -6.96
CA GLU A 1 8.63 9.30 -6.70
C GLU A 1 7.31 8.62 -6.29
N SER A 2 6.45 9.28 -5.52
CA SER A 2 5.16 8.73 -5.05
C SER A 2 3.98 9.48 -5.68
N GLY A 3 2.78 8.91 -5.57
CA GLY A 3 1.55 9.54 -6.06
C GLY A 3 1.21 9.18 -7.51
N TYR A 4 1.79 8.10 -8.04
CA TYR A 4 1.45 7.60 -9.37
C TYR A 4 0.02 7.08 -9.44
N SER A 5 -0.44 6.46 -8.34
CA SER A 5 -1.81 6.04 -8.13
C SER A 5 -2.23 6.42 -6.71
N VAL A 6 -3.44 6.93 -6.55
CA VAL A 6 -4.00 7.32 -5.24
C VAL A 6 -5.46 6.91 -5.16
N SER A 7 -5.90 6.49 -3.98
CA SER A 7 -7.31 6.20 -3.72
C SER A 7 -7.65 6.40 -2.25
N SER A 8 -8.92 6.63 -1.95
CA SER A 8 -9.42 6.42 -0.59
C SER A 8 -9.20 4.95 -0.20
N ALA A 9 -8.83 4.71 1.05
CA ALA A 9 -8.62 3.38 1.59
C ALA A 9 -9.83 2.87 2.41
N GLY A 10 -10.69 3.78 2.89
CA GLY A 10 -11.65 3.47 3.97
C GLY A 10 -10.98 3.56 5.33
N ASP A 11 -11.61 3.04 6.38
CA ASP A 11 -11.04 3.04 7.75
C ASP A 11 -10.23 1.74 7.97
N VAL A 12 -8.95 1.76 7.60
CA VAL A 12 -8.11 0.56 7.63
C VAL A 12 -7.54 0.28 9.02
N ASN A 13 -7.60 1.25 9.92
CA ASN A 13 -7.07 1.17 11.27
C ASN A 13 -8.16 1.14 12.36
N GLY A 14 -9.43 1.32 12.00
CA GLY A 14 -10.59 1.26 12.87
C GLY A 14 -10.75 2.47 13.79
N ASP A 15 -10.18 3.62 13.44
CA ASP A 15 -10.24 4.85 14.25
C ASP A 15 -11.45 5.76 13.93
N GLY A 16 -12.23 5.39 12.92
CA GLY A 16 -13.42 6.09 12.46
C GLY A 16 -13.15 7.22 11.46
N LEU A 17 -11.92 7.35 10.96
CA LEU A 17 -11.54 8.29 9.90
C LEU A 17 -11.15 7.53 8.63
N ASP A 18 -11.56 8.06 7.48
CA ASP A 18 -11.11 7.51 6.20
C ASP A 18 -9.60 7.75 6.01
N ASP A 19 -8.91 6.69 5.57
CA ASP A 19 -7.49 6.64 5.26
C ASP A 19 -7.23 6.81 3.75
N LEU A 20 -5.97 6.95 3.38
CA LEU A 20 -5.51 7.09 1.99
C LEU A 20 -4.46 6.03 1.64
N ILE A 21 -4.51 5.49 0.42
CA ILE A 21 -3.42 4.70 -0.16
C ILE A 21 -2.75 5.43 -1.33
N VAL A 22 -1.41 5.44 -1.35
CA VAL A 22 -0.57 6.14 -2.33
C VAL A 22 0.48 5.19 -2.91
N GLY A 23 0.42 4.94 -4.21
CA GLY A 23 1.35 4.09 -4.96
C GLY A 23 2.63 4.82 -5.41
N ALA A 24 3.75 4.09 -5.38
CA ALA A 24 5.09 4.51 -5.78
C ALA A 24 5.83 3.34 -6.46
N TYR A 25 5.40 3.00 -7.67
CA TYR A 25 5.75 1.73 -8.32
C TYR A 25 7.22 1.54 -8.71
N GLN A 26 8.00 2.62 -8.83
CA GLN A 26 9.45 2.58 -9.11
C GLN A 26 10.28 2.89 -7.85
N ALA A 27 9.71 2.72 -6.66
CA ALA A 27 10.47 2.84 -5.43
C ALA A 27 11.32 1.58 -5.21
N ASP A 28 12.45 1.77 -4.52
CA ASP A 28 13.42 0.71 -4.24
C ASP A 28 13.38 0.31 -2.75
N PRO A 29 12.39 -0.48 -2.28
CA PRO A 29 12.39 -1.03 -0.92
C PRO A 29 13.56 -2.00 -0.73
N ASP A 30 14.24 -1.93 0.41
CA ASP A 30 15.25 -2.91 0.84
C ASP A 30 16.30 -3.30 -0.23
N ASN A 31 16.72 -2.33 -1.04
CA ASN A 31 17.64 -2.49 -2.17
C ASN A 31 17.12 -3.38 -3.32
N LYS A 32 15.80 -3.51 -3.48
CA LYS A 32 15.14 -4.16 -4.61
C LYS A 32 14.74 -3.10 -5.65
N SER A 33 15.53 -2.95 -6.71
CA SER A 33 15.26 -1.99 -7.80
C SER A 33 13.85 -2.16 -8.35
N ASP A 34 13.09 -1.08 -8.42
CA ASP A 34 11.75 -1.02 -9.02
C ASP A 34 10.76 -2.08 -8.48
N ALA A 35 10.97 -2.59 -7.27
CA ALA A 35 10.00 -3.47 -6.64
C ALA A 35 8.70 -2.72 -6.33
N GLY A 36 8.81 -1.42 -6.07
CA GLY A 36 7.71 -0.53 -5.79
C GLY A 36 7.33 -0.48 -4.31
N LYS A 37 6.61 0.58 -3.93
CA LYS A 37 6.04 0.78 -2.59
C LYS A 37 4.62 1.29 -2.71
N SER A 38 3.81 1.02 -1.71
CA SER A 38 2.59 1.78 -1.43
C SER A 38 2.63 2.31 0.01
N TYR A 39 2.07 3.48 0.23
CA TYR A 39 1.96 4.11 1.53
C TYR A 39 0.49 4.17 1.93
N VAL A 40 0.18 3.63 3.09
CA VAL A 40 -1.13 3.80 3.72
C VAL A 40 -0.98 4.91 4.74
N VAL A 41 -1.78 5.96 4.60
CA VAL A 41 -1.75 7.15 5.45
C VAL A 41 -3.03 7.17 6.24
N PHE A 42 -2.92 7.11 7.57
CA PHE A 42 -4.06 7.16 8.44
C PHE A 42 -4.67 8.57 8.45
N GLY A 43 -6.01 8.61 8.41
CA GLY A 43 -6.81 9.80 8.55
C GLY A 43 -6.49 10.52 9.85
N LYS A 44 -6.58 11.85 9.84
CA LYS A 44 -6.36 12.65 11.04
C LYS A 44 -7.09 13.99 10.98
N VAL A 45 -7.43 14.47 12.17
CA VAL A 45 -8.14 15.75 12.35
C VAL A 45 -7.20 16.94 12.26
N ASP A 46 -5.93 16.75 12.66
CA ASP A 46 -4.93 17.81 12.53
C ASP A 46 -4.55 18.06 11.07
N LYS A 47 -4.12 19.27 10.77
CA LYS A 47 -3.76 19.71 9.41
C LYS A 47 -2.26 19.66 9.14
N ASN A 48 -1.49 18.97 9.99
CA ASN A 48 -0.05 18.90 9.81
C ASN A 48 0.26 18.09 8.54
N ALA A 49 1.30 18.47 7.81
CA ALA A 49 1.73 17.69 6.65
C ALA A 49 2.13 16.27 7.06
N VAL A 50 1.88 15.30 6.19
CA VAL A 50 2.33 13.90 6.35
C VAL A 50 3.62 13.72 5.58
N ASN A 51 4.64 13.16 6.23
CA ASN A 51 5.87 12.76 5.57
C ASN A 51 5.84 11.26 5.27
N LEU A 52 5.69 10.89 4.00
CA LEU A 52 5.61 9.48 3.58
C LEU A 52 6.86 8.66 3.91
N SER A 53 8.04 9.30 4.01
CA SER A 53 9.27 8.60 4.40
C SER A 53 9.37 8.36 5.91
N ALA A 54 8.45 8.91 6.71
CA ALA A 54 8.48 8.87 8.16
C ALA A 54 7.06 8.87 8.75
N LEU A 55 6.25 7.87 8.37
CA LEU A 55 4.84 7.77 8.80
C LEU A 55 4.66 7.58 10.30
N GLY A 56 5.60 6.90 10.98
CA GLY A 56 5.50 6.63 12.41
C GLY A 56 4.23 5.85 12.73
N THR A 57 3.35 6.43 13.56
CA THR A 57 2.04 5.85 13.89
C THR A 57 0.91 6.34 12.99
N GLY A 58 1.18 7.24 12.05
CA GLY A 58 0.19 7.82 11.13
C GLY A 58 0.00 7.03 9.84
N GLY A 59 0.37 5.75 9.82
CA GLY A 59 0.27 4.90 8.64
C GLY A 59 1.31 3.78 8.60
N PHE A 60 1.39 3.09 7.48
CA PHE A 60 2.39 2.06 7.22
C PHE A 60 2.79 1.98 5.74
N VAL A 61 3.86 1.25 5.45
CA VAL A 61 4.37 1.01 4.10
C VAL A 61 4.06 -0.44 3.70
N ILE A 62 3.69 -0.63 2.44
CA ILE A 62 3.60 -1.92 1.76
C ILE A 62 4.76 -1.97 0.77
N ASN A 63 5.74 -2.84 1.02
CA ASN A 63 6.91 -3.01 0.17
C ASN A 63 6.61 -3.98 -0.97
N GLY A 64 7.16 -3.72 -2.15
CA GLY A 64 7.13 -4.67 -3.26
C GLY A 64 7.93 -5.94 -2.94
N GLU A 65 7.40 -7.07 -3.40
CA GLU A 65 7.94 -8.41 -3.11
C GLU A 65 9.32 -8.61 -3.76
N SER A 66 9.42 -8.42 -5.08
CA SER A 66 10.65 -8.66 -5.86
C SER A 66 11.05 -7.48 -6.74
N ALA A 67 12.34 -7.39 -7.06
CA ALA A 67 12.86 -6.36 -7.95
C ALA A 67 12.19 -6.45 -9.33
N GLY A 68 11.79 -5.29 -9.87
CA GLY A 68 11.10 -5.20 -11.16
C GLY A 68 9.60 -5.50 -11.12
N ASP A 69 9.01 -5.89 -9.98
CA ASP A 69 7.58 -6.21 -9.90
C ASP A 69 6.67 -4.99 -10.17
N ASN A 70 7.20 -3.78 -9.96
CA ASN A 70 6.49 -2.51 -10.12
C ASN A 70 5.18 -2.46 -9.29
N SER A 71 5.25 -2.90 -8.03
CA SER A 71 4.13 -2.92 -7.09
C SER A 71 3.68 -1.50 -6.70
N GLY A 72 2.37 -1.27 -6.63
CA GLY A 72 1.82 0.07 -6.40
C GLY A 72 1.63 0.88 -7.68
N ILE A 73 1.64 0.23 -8.85
CA ILE A 73 1.23 0.86 -10.12
C ILE A 73 -0.26 1.25 -10.09
N SER A 74 -1.06 0.46 -9.39
CA SER A 74 -2.47 0.69 -9.12
C SER A 74 -2.77 0.33 -7.67
N VAL A 75 -3.53 1.20 -7.01
CA VAL A 75 -3.97 1.01 -5.63
C VAL A 75 -5.45 1.37 -5.50
N SER A 76 -6.17 0.65 -4.63
CA SER A 76 -7.57 0.95 -4.29
C SER A 76 -7.92 0.40 -2.92
N SER A 77 -8.97 0.95 -2.29
CA SER A 77 -9.72 0.23 -1.26
C SER A 77 -10.35 -1.04 -1.86
N ALA A 78 -10.40 -2.10 -1.06
CA ALA A 78 -11.15 -3.33 -1.31
C ALA A 78 -12.41 -3.43 -0.43
N GLY A 79 -12.56 -2.54 0.56
CA GLY A 79 -13.52 -2.67 1.66
C GLY A 79 -13.11 -3.77 2.65
N ASP A 80 -13.87 -4.00 3.70
CA ASP A 80 -13.69 -5.16 4.60
C ASP A 80 -14.06 -6.48 3.88
N VAL A 81 -13.08 -7.13 3.24
CA VAL A 81 -13.30 -8.37 2.48
C VAL A 81 -13.20 -9.62 3.35
N ASN A 82 -12.62 -9.51 4.55
CA ASN A 82 -12.41 -10.62 5.45
C ASN A 82 -13.44 -10.68 6.61
N GLY A 83 -14.22 -9.63 6.81
CA GLY A 83 -15.28 -9.50 7.80
C GLY A 83 -14.79 -9.17 9.22
N ASP A 84 -13.61 -8.57 9.37
CA ASP A 84 -13.03 -8.22 10.68
C ASP A 84 -13.39 -6.81 11.17
N GLY A 85 -14.07 -6.03 10.34
CA GLY A 85 -14.50 -4.67 10.62
C GLY A 85 -13.49 -3.58 10.27
N LEU A 86 -12.37 -3.92 9.62
CA LEU A 86 -11.40 -2.97 9.07
C LEU A 86 -11.45 -2.99 7.54
N ASP A 87 -11.33 -1.84 6.90
CA ASP A 87 -11.25 -1.81 5.44
C ASP A 87 -9.91 -2.38 4.94
N ASP A 88 -10.00 -3.23 3.91
CA ASP A 88 -8.84 -3.84 3.27
C ASP A 88 -8.44 -3.09 1.99
N LEU A 89 -7.24 -3.41 1.50
CA LEU A 89 -6.60 -2.72 0.38
C LEU A 89 -6.27 -3.70 -0.74
N ILE A 90 -6.26 -3.22 -1.97
CA ILE A 90 -5.74 -3.96 -3.13
C ILE A 90 -4.60 -3.20 -3.82
N VAL A 91 -3.51 -3.92 -4.10
CA VAL A 91 -2.30 -3.40 -4.73
C VAL A 91 -1.94 -4.24 -5.96
N GLY A 92 -1.73 -3.58 -7.10
CA GLY A 92 -1.27 -4.23 -8.33
C GLY A 92 0.26 -4.18 -8.49
N ALA A 93 0.83 -5.28 -8.99
CA ALA A 93 2.22 -5.41 -9.41
C ALA A 93 2.26 -6.04 -10.81
N TYR A 94 2.19 -5.19 -11.84
CA TYR A 94 1.88 -5.64 -13.20
C TYR A 94 3.03 -6.36 -13.91
N GLN A 95 4.27 -6.21 -13.43
CA GLN A 95 5.45 -6.87 -13.99
C GLN A 95 5.87 -8.11 -13.20
N ALA A 96 5.16 -8.45 -12.14
CA ALA A 96 5.51 -9.63 -11.35
C ALA A 96 5.41 -10.93 -12.16
N ASP A 97 6.24 -11.91 -11.76
CA ASP A 97 6.42 -13.20 -12.44
C ASP A 97 5.84 -14.39 -11.65
N PRO A 98 4.52 -14.52 -11.47
CA PRO A 98 3.93 -15.65 -10.76
C PRO A 98 4.14 -16.96 -11.55
N ASP A 99 4.40 -18.05 -10.83
CA ASP A 99 4.57 -19.40 -11.41
C ASP A 99 5.58 -19.47 -12.57
N ASN A 100 6.63 -18.64 -12.55
CA ASN A 100 7.62 -18.49 -13.62
C ASN A 100 7.03 -18.00 -14.96
N LYS A 101 5.92 -17.27 -14.95
CA LYS A 101 5.33 -16.63 -16.14
C LYS A 101 5.74 -15.17 -16.19
N SER A 102 6.57 -14.82 -17.17
CA SER A 102 7.08 -13.47 -17.31
C SER A 102 5.97 -12.42 -17.45
N ASN A 103 6.00 -11.40 -16.59
CA ASN A 103 5.09 -10.25 -16.53
C ASN A 103 3.61 -10.64 -16.55
N ALA A 104 3.25 -11.80 -15.97
CA ALA A 104 1.84 -12.19 -15.88
C ALA A 104 1.08 -11.33 -14.86
N GLY A 105 1.80 -10.66 -13.97
CA GLY A 105 1.27 -9.75 -12.97
C GLY A 105 0.76 -10.46 -11.72
N LYS A 106 0.87 -9.78 -10.58
CA LYS A 106 0.26 -10.18 -9.30
C LYS A 106 -0.64 -9.05 -8.80
N SER A 107 -1.66 -9.43 -8.05
CA SER A 107 -2.46 -8.52 -7.23
C SER A 107 -2.45 -9.05 -5.80
N TYR A 108 -2.32 -8.13 -4.85
CA TYR A 108 -2.27 -8.44 -3.43
C TYR A 108 -3.45 -7.78 -2.74
N VAL A 109 -4.15 -8.54 -1.89
CA VAL A 109 -5.03 -7.97 -0.87
C VAL A 109 -4.21 -7.80 0.39
N VAL A 110 -4.24 -6.62 0.97
CA VAL A 110 -3.58 -6.29 2.24
C VAL A 110 -4.67 -5.99 3.24
N PHE A 111 -4.76 -6.81 4.29
CA PHE A 111 -5.78 -6.63 5.30
C PHE A 111 -5.53 -5.40 6.17
N GLY A 112 -6.62 -4.75 6.57
CA GLY A 112 -6.62 -3.65 7.52
C GLY A 112 -5.92 -4.04 8.83
N LYS A 113 -5.30 -3.06 9.49
CA LYS A 113 -4.61 -3.27 10.77
C LYS A 113 -4.44 -1.99 11.56
N THR A 114 -4.44 -2.14 12.86
CA THR A 114 -4.34 -1.04 13.83
C THR A 114 -2.91 -0.56 14.10
N ASN A 115 -1.88 -1.32 13.67
CA ASN A 115 -0.48 -0.97 13.91
C ASN A 115 0.23 -0.47 12.64
N GLY A 116 1.21 0.41 12.82
CA GLY A 116 1.98 1.03 11.73
C GLY A 116 3.15 0.19 11.19
N SER A 117 3.22 -1.11 11.47
CA SER A 117 4.33 -1.95 10.99
C SER A 117 4.29 -2.08 9.47
N ALA A 118 5.43 -2.26 8.81
CA ALA A 118 5.43 -2.51 7.37
C ALA A 118 4.76 -3.85 7.00
N VAL A 119 4.35 -3.97 5.73
CA VAL A 119 3.98 -5.22 5.07
C VAL A 119 5.02 -5.49 3.99
N ASP A 120 5.51 -6.73 3.90
CA ASP A 120 6.54 -7.18 2.96
C ASP A 120 6.03 -8.29 2.04
#